data_AF-A0A523FF41-F1
#
_entry.id   AF-A0A523FF41-F1
#
_cell.length_a   1.000
_cell.length_b   1.000
_cell.length_c   1.000
_cell.angle_alpha   90.00
_cell.angle_beta   90.00
_cell.angle_gamma   90.00
#
_symmetry.space_group_name_H-M   'P 1'
#
loop_
_entity.id
_entity.type
_entity.pdbx_description
1 polymer ?
#
loop_
_entity_poly.entity_id
_entity_poly.type
_entity_poly.pdbx_seq_one_letter_code
_entity_poly.pdbx_strand_id
1 'polypeptide(L)'
;MGLPDDYLRYPHRRHGMDHDRYDWTTQPARPKVAWPGGARVALWVVPVLEFFPLDMPAKPFRAPGGMVTAYPDLRHYTLRDY
;
A
#
# COMPACT_ATOMS: atom_id res chain seq x y z
N MET A 1 13.79 11.70 32.18
CA MET A 1 14.66 10.69 31.54
C MET A 1 14.87 11.09 30.10
N GLY A 2 16.10 11.05 29.60
CA GLY A 2 16.41 11.29 28.19
C GLY A 2 16.13 10.06 27.32
N LEU A 3 16.17 10.24 26.01
CA LEU A 3 16.10 9.12 25.07
C LEU A 3 17.39 8.27 25.13
N PRO A 4 17.30 6.96 24.86
CA PRO A 4 18.48 6.09 24.74
C PRO A 4 19.46 6.57 23.65
N ASP A 5 20.75 6.29 23.81
CA ASP A 5 21.81 6.67 22.85
C ASP A 5 21.62 6.07 21.44
N ASP A 6 20.87 4.97 21.34
CA ASP A 6 20.55 4.27 20.11
C ASP A 6 19.19 4.66 19.51
N TYR A 7 18.49 5.63 20.09
CA TYR A 7 17.15 6.05 19.63
C TYR A 7 17.10 6.42 18.14
N LEU A 8 18.20 6.96 17.59
CA LEU A 8 18.30 7.35 16.18
C LEU A 8 19.00 6.29 15.30
N ARG A 9 19.37 5.13 15.86
CA ARG A 9 20.04 4.04 15.12
C ARG A 9 18.99 3.19 14.43
N TYR A 10 19.08 3.16 13.10
CA TYR A 10 18.24 2.31 12.26
C TYR A 10 19.10 1.20 11.63
N PRO A 11 18.88 -0.09 11.95
CA PRO A 11 19.73 -1.19 11.49
C PRO A 11 19.83 -1.33 9.97
N HIS A 12 18.79 -0.92 9.24
CA HIS A 12 18.76 -1.03 7.78
C HIS A 12 19.24 0.22 7.07
N ARG A 13 19.70 1.26 7.80
CA ARG A 13 20.25 2.48 7.20
C ARG A 13 21.51 2.12 6.41
N ARG A 14 21.44 2.30 5.09
CA ARG A 14 22.55 2.11 4.17
C ARG A 14 22.39 3.02 2.96
N HIS A 15 23.41 3.09 2.13
CA HIS A 15 23.29 3.75 0.83
C HIS A 15 22.27 2.98 -0.03
N GLY A 16 21.26 3.67 -0.54
CA GLY A 16 20.21 3.10 -1.38
C GLY A 16 18.91 2.81 -0.64
N MET A 17 18.24 1.72 -1.00
CA MET A 17 17.01 1.26 -0.33
C MET A 17 17.36 0.52 0.96
N ASP A 18 16.48 0.58 1.95
CA ASP A 18 16.62 -0.12 3.23
C ASP A 18 16.05 -1.56 3.21
N HIS A 19 15.58 -2.02 2.05
CA HIS A 19 15.07 -3.38 1.79
C HIS A 19 15.81 -4.06 0.63
N ASP A 20 15.59 -5.38 0.48
CA ASP A 20 16.23 -6.19 -0.58
C ASP A 20 15.26 -6.60 -1.71
N ARG A 21 14.10 -5.92 -1.84
CA ARG A 21 13.07 -6.25 -2.84
C ARG A 21 13.45 -5.92 -4.28
N TYR A 22 14.33 -4.94 -4.47
CA TYR A 22 14.84 -4.50 -5.77
C TYR A 22 16.06 -3.62 -5.57
N ASP A 23 16.89 -3.54 -6.61
CA ASP A 23 18.12 -2.73 -6.59
C ASP A 23 17.81 -1.24 -6.50
N TRP A 24 18.61 -0.53 -5.73
CA TRP A 24 18.57 0.91 -5.72
C TRP A 24 19.15 1.48 -7.02
N THR A 25 18.41 2.39 -7.64
CA THR A 25 18.90 3.15 -8.80
C THR A 25 18.35 4.57 -8.78
N THR A 26 19.22 5.54 -9.01
CA THR A 26 18.84 6.93 -9.24
C THR A 26 18.18 7.08 -10.60
N GLN A 27 17.32 8.10 -10.75
CA GLN A 27 16.61 8.33 -12.01
C GLN A 27 17.56 8.53 -13.23
N PRO A 28 18.70 9.25 -13.12
CA PRO A 28 19.64 9.40 -14.24
C PRO A 28 20.37 8.13 -14.64
N ALA A 29 20.56 7.18 -13.71
CA ALA A 29 21.23 5.91 -13.98
C ALA A 29 20.30 4.86 -14.62
N ARG A 30 18.99 5.10 -14.66
CA ARG A 30 18.02 4.13 -15.20
C ARG A 30 18.14 4.05 -16.73
N PRO A 31 18.17 2.83 -17.31
CA PRO A 31 18.14 2.66 -18.75
C PRO A 31 16.83 3.20 -19.33
N LYS A 32 16.85 3.56 -20.62
CA LYS A 32 15.64 3.95 -21.34
C LYS A 32 14.68 2.76 -21.39
N VAL A 33 13.41 3.01 -21.10
CA VAL A 33 12.34 2.01 -21.25
C VAL A 33 12.01 1.87 -22.74
N ALA A 34 11.99 0.64 -23.25
CA ALA A 34 11.60 0.32 -24.61
C ALA A 34 10.41 -0.65 -24.59
N TRP A 35 9.30 -0.25 -25.20
CA TRP A 35 8.09 -1.08 -25.27
C TRP A 35 8.07 -1.94 -26.54
N PRO A 36 7.38 -3.10 -26.53
CA PRO A 36 7.20 -3.92 -27.72
C PRO A 36 6.71 -3.10 -28.92
N GLY A 37 7.27 -3.36 -30.11
CA GLY A 37 6.89 -2.67 -31.34
C GLY A 37 7.21 -1.18 -31.39
N GLY A 38 8.01 -0.64 -30.45
CA GLY A 38 8.34 0.79 -30.41
C GLY A 38 7.20 1.68 -29.90
N ALA A 39 6.25 1.11 -29.15
CA ALA A 39 5.17 1.89 -28.53
C ALA A 39 5.73 2.98 -27.61
N ARG A 40 5.05 4.13 -27.53
CA ARG A 40 5.46 5.27 -26.69
C ARG A 40 4.95 5.17 -25.25
N VAL A 41 3.91 4.39 -25.02
CA VAL A 41 3.21 4.24 -23.73
C VAL A 41 2.78 2.78 -23.58
N ALA A 42 2.85 2.26 -22.36
CA ALA A 42 2.17 1.03 -21.96
C ALA A 42 0.94 1.40 -21.11
N LEU A 43 -0.20 0.77 -21.39
CA LEU A 43 -1.42 0.92 -20.60
C LEU A 43 -1.66 -0.37 -19.81
N TRP A 44 -1.69 -0.26 -18.49
CA TRP A 44 -2.13 -1.32 -17.60
C TRP A 44 -3.48 -0.91 -17.00
N VAL A 45 -4.54 -1.65 -17.32
CA VAL A 45 -5.86 -1.46 -16.71
C VAL A 45 -6.03 -2.45 -15.56
N VAL A 46 -6.16 -1.94 -14.33
CA VAL A 46 -6.47 -2.75 -13.13
C VAL A 46 -7.87 -2.39 -12.65
N PRO A 47 -8.91 -3.19 -12.97
CA PRO A 47 -10.17 -3.05 -12.30
C PRO A 47 -10.01 -3.54 -10.86
N VAL A 48 -10.05 -2.62 -9.90
CA VAL A 48 -10.07 -2.95 -8.48
C VAL A 48 -11.53 -3.18 -8.09
N LEU A 49 -11.86 -4.42 -7.73
CA LEU A 49 -13.19 -4.81 -7.26
C LEU A 49 -13.11 -5.01 -5.75
N GLU A 50 -13.60 -4.03 -5.00
CA GLU A 50 -13.73 -4.08 -3.56
C GLU A 50 -15.22 -4.14 -3.20
N PHE A 51 -15.56 -4.95 -2.19
CA PHE A 51 -16.92 -5.06 -1.66
C PHE A 51 -16.84 -5.31 -0.15
N PHE A 52 -17.58 -4.53 0.63
CA PHE A 52 -17.67 -4.69 2.07
C PHE A 52 -19.10 -5.05 2.46
N PRO A 53 -19.37 -6.30 2.92
CA PRO A 53 -20.72 -6.65 3.34
C PRO A 53 -21.17 -5.76 4.51
N LEU A 54 -22.47 -5.45 4.59
CA LEU A 54 -23.00 -4.66 5.71
C LEU A 54 -22.75 -5.38 7.06
N ASP A 55 -22.90 -6.71 7.06
CA ASP A 55 -22.55 -7.59 8.17
C ASP A 55 -21.09 -8.05 8.05
N MET A 56 -20.17 -7.32 8.70
CA MET A 56 -18.77 -7.72 8.81
C MET A 56 -18.45 -8.34 10.18
N PRO A 57 -18.59 -9.66 10.36
CA PRO A 57 -18.24 -10.30 11.62
C PRO A 57 -16.76 -10.14 11.92
N ALA A 58 -16.42 -9.81 13.17
CA ALA A 58 -15.05 -9.61 13.63
C ALA A 58 -14.23 -10.91 13.80
N LYS A 59 -14.66 -12.02 13.20
CA LYS A 59 -14.07 -13.35 13.38
C LYS A 59 -13.44 -13.85 12.08
N PRO A 60 -12.19 -14.36 12.13
CA PRO A 60 -11.30 -14.42 13.30
C PRO A 60 -10.70 -13.06 13.68
N PHE A 61 -10.73 -12.07 12.79
CA PHE A 61 -10.32 -10.69 13.05
C PHE A 61 -11.19 -9.73 12.22
N ARG A 62 -11.18 -8.44 12.58
CA ARG A 62 -11.86 -7.40 11.80
C ARG A 62 -11.10 -7.15 10.51
N ALA A 63 -11.79 -7.19 9.38
CA ALA A 63 -11.21 -6.83 8.10
C ALA A 63 -10.62 -5.41 8.17
N PRO A 64 -9.37 -5.19 7.71
CA PRO A 64 -8.83 -3.84 7.54
C PRO A 64 -9.75 -3.03 6.64
N GLY A 65 -10.12 -1.82 7.08
CA GLY A 65 -11.10 -1.00 6.37
C GLY A 65 -12.56 -1.41 6.58
N GLY A 66 -12.87 -2.39 7.43
CA GLY A 66 -14.25 -2.79 7.75
C GLY A 66 -15.07 -1.74 8.52
N MET A 67 -16.29 -2.11 8.92
CA MET A 67 -17.20 -1.24 9.69
C MET A 67 -16.56 -0.88 11.04
N VAL A 68 -16.63 0.41 11.39
CA VAL A 68 -16.00 0.94 12.60
C VAL A 68 -17.03 1.15 13.71
N THR A 69 -18.29 1.43 13.36
CA THR A 69 -19.37 1.67 14.32
C THR A 69 -20.21 0.41 14.57
N ALA A 70 -21.16 0.51 15.52
CA ALA A 70 -22.02 -0.61 15.87
C ALA A 70 -22.91 -1.00 14.69
N TYR A 71 -23.13 -2.31 14.53
CA TYR A 71 -24.01 -2.81 13.49
C TYR A 71 -25.48 -2.38 13.74
N PRO A 72 -26.21 -1.93 12.70
CA PRO A 72 -25.72 -1.69 11.33
C PRO A 72 -24.99 -0.34 11.18
N ASP A 73 -23.79 -0.35 10.62
CA ASP A 73 -22.98 0.84 10.36
C ASP A 73 -23.36 1.49 9.02
N LEU A 74 -24.59 2.00 8.94
CA LEU A 74 -25.14 2.56 7.70
C LEU A 74 -24.30 3.72 7.15
N ARG A 75 -23.69 4.52 8.05
CA ARG A 75 -22.84 5.67 7.67
C ARG A 75 -21.66 5.25 6.79
N HIS A 76 -20.99 4.15 7.13
CA HIS A 76 -19.83 3.69 6.34
C HIS A 76 -20.27 2.88 5.13
N TYR A 77 -21.39 2.15 5.23
CA TYR A 77 -21.90 1.34 4.13
C TYR A 77 -22.37 2.20 2.94
N THR A 78 -23.24 3.19 3.19
CA THR A 78 -23.84 4.05 2.14
C THR A 78 -22.92 5.17 1.63
N LEU A 79 -21.63 5.12 1.94
CA LEU A 79 -20.64 6.07 1.39
C LEU A 79 -19.61 5.34 0.52
N ARG A 80 -19.51 4.02 0.67
CA ARG A 80 -18.49 3.20 0.00
C ARG A 80 -19.08 2.40 -1.15
N ASP A 81 -20.21 1.75 -0.89
CA ASP A 81 -20.81 0.80 -1.84
C ASP A 81 -22.14 1.32 -2.44
N TYR A 82 -22.65 2.45 -1.96
CA TYR A 82 -23.82 3.18 -2.47
C TYR A 82 -23.65 4.68 -2.28
#